data_AF-A0A4V2B0B1-F1
#
_entry.id   AF-A0A4V2B0B1-F1
#
_cell.length_a   1.000
_cell.length_b   1.000
_cell.length_c   1.000
_cell.angle_alpha   90.00
_cell.angle_beta   90.00
_cell.angle_gamma   90.00
#
_symmetry.space_group_name_H-M   'P 1'
#
loop_
_entity.id
_entity.type
_entity.pdbx_description
1 polymer ?
#
loop_
_entity_poly.entity_id
_entity_poly.type
_entity_poly.pdbx_seq_one_letter_code
_entity_poly.pdbx_strand_id
1 'polypeptide(L)'
;SLDDLGLPVRIVNAANARGLYTLREFLGLPPAAFTTERNIGRKTLEETERAILRSVGMSWHDAWVSLKDPATRTSLPPAPGPQEGETAPARWARLALYPRLVTFTIAELPLPTRMKNHAAREGIVLAGDLVTRSWASLLQTDQLGRGTMRKTLEVLEATLLSASLPEPLLAATHWKNVMIAAVGELDEELRPIVARRSGLAGDVPTLAQLGEELGVSRERIRQKEERGRERLRQRLTRLPFRARLEALVHDPFTLVTDLGDPFFATDPEDAPTFAMFFGALGSNVGLVSLDDRLFVSRLAEADARALWSRVEEAASELLYPLSEDRLVDALSAVLLCSPDRAALYVRLLGARFLRRDDEILGYGTRREDGVLAYLRAQPGPVHRSELETHLGRGVWPEDVVLIDRGMLTLRERVPGWQAWVERAGQLVARTMQEQAPDRHWTTYELVPVLTEQAEVPTWFNAWSLGALLKESEHTQYLGRNVVALAGALQHGAHGVDEVGSYLGLAGQGHDVATEILRVLALLQQGT
;
A
#
# COMPACT_ATOMS: atom_id res chain seq x y z
N SER A 1 -36.91 10.53 26.18
CA SER A 1 -38.22 10.85 26.77
C SER A 1 -39.20 11.25 25.66
N LEU A 2 -40.51 11.29 25.91
CA LEU A 2 -41.46 11.91 24.97
C LEU A 2 -41.18 13.42 24.79
N ASP A 3 -40.61 14.05 25.80
CA ASP A 3 -40.25 15.48 25.79
C ASP A 3 -39.18 15.82 24.74
N ASP A 4 -38.33 14.85 24.38
CA ASP A 4 -37.19 15.05 23.46
C ASP A 4 -37.61 15.01 21.97
N LEU A 5 -38.87 14.66 21.69
CA LEU A 5 -39.35 14.38 20.32
C LEU A 5 -40.01 15.60 19.65
N GLY A 6 -40.08 16.74 20.33
CA GLY A 6 -40.75 17.93 19.84
C GLY A 6 -42.25 17.72 19.58
N LEU A 7 -42.88 16.85 20.36
CA LEU A 7 -44.32 16.59 20.31
C LEU A 7 -45.10 17.80 20.84
N PRO A 8 -46.31 18.09 20.34
CA PRO A 8 -47.16 19.12 20.94
C PRO A 8 -47.38 18.84 22.43
N VAL A 9 -47.23 19.86 23.29
CA VAL A 9 -47.36 19.73 24.76
C VAL A 9 -48.66 19.02 25.18
N ARG A 10 -49.76 19.31 24.47
CA ARG A 10 -51.07 18.66 24.66
C ARG A 10 -51.06 17.13 24.42
N ILE A 11 -50.25 16.65 23.49
CA ILE A 11 -50.07 15.21 23.20
C ILE A 11 -49.20 14.57 24.27
N VAL A 12 -48.13 15.24 24.69
CA VAL A 12 -47.28 14.77 25.80
C VAL A 12 -48.11 14.63 27.08
N ASN A 13 -48.93 15.64 27.40
CA ASN A 13 -49.82 15.58 28.56
C ASN A 13 -50.86 14.46 28.46
N ALA A 14 -51.45 14.25 27.28
CA ALA A 14 -52.41 13.17 27.04
C ALA A 14 -51.77 11.77 27.07
N ALA A 15 -50.50 11.65 26.69
CA ALA A 15 -49.71 10.43 26.78
C ALA A 15 -49.33 10.12 28.24
N ASN A 16 -48.83 11.12 28.97
CA ASN A 16 -48.50 11.01 30.40
C ASN A 16 -49.74 10.66 31.24
N ALA A 17 -50.90 11.25 30.95
CA ALA A 17 -52.17 10.91 31.62
C ALA A 17 -52.60 9.45 31.40
N ARG A 18 -52.13 8.82 30.31
CA ARG A 18 -52.32 7.39 30.01
C ARG A 18 -51.18 6.50 30.52
N GLY A 19 -50.20 7.06 31.24
CA GLY A 19 -49.02 6.34 31.71
C GLY A 19 -48.05 5.94 30.59
N LEU A 20 -48.05 6.66 29.46
CA LEU A 20 -47.14 6.43 28.34
C LEU A 20 -45.97 7.41 28.48
N TYR A 21 -44.83 6.93 28.94
CA TYR A 21 -43.67 7.78 29.25
C TYR A 21 -42.53 7.60 28.24
N THR A 22 -42.55 6.48 27.51
CA THR A 22 -41.57 6.16 26.48
C THR A 22 -42.17 6.28 25.08
N LEU A 23 -41.31 6.52 24.09
CA LEU A 23 -41.69 6.52 22.69
C LEU A 23 -42.35 5.20 22.26
N ARG A 24 -41.85 4.07 22.79
CA ARG A 24 -42.39 2.75 22.46
C ARG A 24 -43.81 2.55 23.00
N GLU A 25 -44.07 2.98 24.23
CA GLU A 25 -45.40 2.93 24.84
C GLU A 25 -46.38 3.83 24.08
N PHE A 26 -45.94 5.04 23.72
CA PHE A 26 -46.73 5.99 22.96
C PHE A 26 -47.09 5.49 21.54
N LEU A 27 -46.12 4.95 20.81
CA LEU A 27 -46.34 4.33 19.50
C LEU A 27 -47.09 2.99 19.59
N GLY A 28 -47.23 2.42 20.79
CA GLY A 28 -48.05 1.24 21.05
C GLY A 28 -49.55 1.46 20.84
N LEU A 29 -49.97 2.72 20.68
CA LEU A 29 -51.34 3.14 20.36
C LEU A 29 -51.43 3.77 18.95
N PRO A 30 -52.54 3.53 18.23
CA PRO A 30 -52.76 4.17 16.93
C PRO A 30 -53.12 5.66 17.11
N PRO A 31 -52.90 6.50 16.08
CA PRO A 31 -53.27 7.93 16.11
C PRO A 31 -54.74 8.15 16.51
N ALA A 32 -55.64 7.27 16.07
CA ALA A 32 -57.06 7.31 16.38
C ALA A 32 -57.37 7.27 17.89
N ALA A 33 -56.50 6.67 18.71
CA ALA A 33 -56.68 6.59 20.16
C ALA A 33 -56.65 7.96 20.87
N PHE A 34 -56.14 8.98 20.20
CA PHE A 34 -56.05 10.35 20.71
C PHE A 34 -57.11 11.29 20.13
N THR A 35 -57.99 10.80 19.24
CA THR A 35 -59.06 11.62 18.63
C THR A 35 -60.21 11.94 19.59
N THR A 36 -60.36 11.15 20.65
CA THR A 36 -61.37 11.33 21.69
C THR A 36 -60.92 12.27 22.81
N GLU A 37 -59.67 12.74 22.77
CA GLU A 37 -59.10 13.58 23.82
C GLU A 37 -59.53 15.04 23.70
N ARG A 38 -59.89 15.61 24.86
CA ARG A 38 -60.26 17.01 24.94
C ARG A 38 -59.04 17.86 24.57
N ASN A 39 -59.19 18.70 23.54
CA ASN A 39 -58.15 19.60 23.00
C ASN A 39 -57.11 18.95 22.05
N ILE A 40 -57.33 17.72 21.58
CA ILE A 40 -56.54 17.13 20.49
C ILE A 40 -57.36 17.14 19.20
N GLY A 41 -57.18 18.20 18.41
CA GLY A 41 -57.78 18.31 17.07
C GLY A 41 -56.86 17.83 15.94
N ARG A 42 -57.40 17.75 14.72
CA ARG A 42 -56.69 17.32 13.50
C ARG A 42 -55.30 17.93 13.32
N LYS A 43 -55.15 19.26 13.50
CA LYS A 43 -53.86 19.96 13.40
C LYS A 43 -52.81 19.42 14.38
N THR A 44 -53.23 19.06 15.60
CA THR A 44 -52.38 18.46 16.63
C THR A 44 -51.84 17.11 16.20
N LEU A 45 -52.72 16.28 15.62
CA LEU A 45 -52.37 14.95 15.14
C LEU A 45 -51.41 15.07 13.95
N GLU A 46 -51.62 16.01 13.03
CA GLU A 46 -50.71 16.27 11.92
C GLU A 46 -49.33 16.81 12.36
N GLU A 47 -49.27 17.64 13.42
CA GLU A 47 -48.02 18.09 14.04
C GLU A 47 -47.26 16.93 14.72
N THR A 48 -48.01 16.07 15.39
CA THR A 48 -47.51 14.87 16.06
C THR A 48 -46.98 13.85 15.05
N GLU A 49 -47.73 13.61 13.98
CA GLU A 49 -47.35 12.77 12.85
C GLU A 49 -46.00 13.21 12.28
N ARG A 50 -45.83 14.52 12.04
CA ARG A 50 -44.56 15.09 11.54
C ARG A 50 -43.41 14.94 12.55
N ALA A 51 -43.67 15.10 13.85
CA ALA A 51 -42.66 14.92 14.89
C ALA A 51 -42.20 13.46 15.00
N ILE A 52 -43.13 12.52 14.91
CA ILE A 52 -42.83 11.08 14.87
C ILE A 52 -42.07 10.72 13.61
N LEU A 53 -42.49 11.23 12.45
CA LEU A 53 -41.84 10.97 11.17
C LEU A 53 -40.38 11.45 11.17
N ARG A 54 -40.10 12.64 11.75
CA ARG A 54 -38.73 13.15 11.90
C ARG A 54 -37.90 12.22 12.81
N SER A 55 -38.46 11.85 13.95
CA SER A 55 -37.74 11.14 15.00
C SER A 55 -37.53 9.65 14.69
N VAL A 56 -38.51 9.00 14.08
CA VAL A 56 -38.56 7.54 13.87
C VAL A 56 -38.39 7.16 12.40
N GLY A 57 -38.63 8.09 11.47
CA GLY A 57 -38.48 7.85 10.04
C GLY A 57 -39.64 7.11 9.38
N MET A 58 -40.73 6.87 10.11
CA MET A 58 -41.96 6.23 9.62
C MET A 58 -43.20 6.97 10.14
N SER A 59 -44.34 6.78 9.48
CA SER A 59 -45.62 7.35 9.94
C SER A 59 -45.98 6.78 11.32
N TRP A 60 -46.78 7.51 12.10
CA TRP A 60 -47.25 7.02 13.40
C TRP A 60 -48.06 5.73 13.24
N HIS A 61 -48.89 5.66 12.20
CA HIS A 61 -49.65 4.45 11.91
C HIS A 61 -48.74 3.25 11.61
N ASP A 62 -47.71 3.43 10.78
CA ASP A 62 -46.79 2.35 10.43
C ASP A 62 -45.91 1.93 11.61
N ALA A 63 -45.48 2.89 12.44
CA ALA A 63 -44.79 2.59 13.70
C ALA A 63 -45.64 1.75 14.63
N TRP A 64 -46.93 2.06 14.75
CA TRP A 64 -47.88 1.30 15.53
C TRP A 64 -48.09 -0.11 14.96
N VAL A 65 -48.32 -0.24 13.65
CA VAL A 65 -48.46 -1.54 12.98
C VAL A 65 -47.21 -2.40 13.18
N SER A 66 -46.02 -1.82 13.00
CA SER A 66 -44.72 -2.50 13.18
C SER A 66 -44.47 -3.00 14.61
N LEU A 67 -45.08 -2.34 15.61
CA LEU A 67 -45.04 -2.78 17.01
C LEU A 67 -46.03 -3.91 17.30
N LYS A 68 -47.11 -4.05 16.51
CA LYS A 68 -48.16 -5.07 16.70
C LYS A 68 -47.90 -6.36 15.91
N ASP A 69 -47.24 -6.25 14.76
CA ASP A 69 -46.86 -7.40 13.94
C ASP A 69 -45.36 -7.33 13.59
N PRO A 70 -44.50 -8.15 14.22
CA PRO A 70 -43.08 -8.18 13.90
C PRO A 70 -42.79 -8.58 12.43
N ALA A 71 -43.71 -9.28 11.74
CA ALA A 71 -43.54 -9.71 10.36
C ALA A 71 -43.61 -8.54 9.36
N THR A 72 -44.25 -7.42 9.71
CA THR A 72 -44.24 -6.18 8.91
C THR A 72 -42.93 -5.39 9.01
N ARG A 73 -41.95 -5.79 9.86
CA ARG A 73 -40.58 -5.24 9.78
C ARG A 73 -39.92 -5.53 8.42
N THR A 74 -40.39 -6.54 7.71
CA THR A 74 -39.86 -6.99 6.42
C THR A 74 -40.32 -6.13 5.23
N SER A 75 -41.26 -5.19 5.43
CA SER A 75 -41.72 -4.25 4.41
C SER A 75 -41.18 -2.82 4.60
N LEU A 76 -40.03 -2.67 5.28
CA LEU A 76 -39.26 -1.43 5.17
C LEU A 76 -38.82 -1.28 3.71
N PRO A 77 -38.90 -0.07 3.12
CA PRO A 77 -38.31 0.16 1.81
C PRO A 77 -36.85 -0.31 1.85
N PRO A 78 -36.33 -0.93 0.76
CA PRO A 78 -34.93 -1.36 0.69
C PRO A 78 -34.01 -0.21 1.09
N ALA A 79 -32.74 -0.43 1.42
CA ALA A 79 -31.90 0.71 1.78
C ALA A 79 -31.75 1.72 0.61
N PRO A 80 -31.75 3.04 0.86
CA PRO A 80 -31.54 4.04 -0.19
C PRO A 80 -30.13 3.84 -0.81
N GLY A 81 -30.03 3.91 -2.13
CA GLY A 81 -28.80 3.64 -2.89
C GLY A 81 -28.92 2.46 -3.88
N PRO A 82 -27.95 2.29 -4.80
CA PRO A 82 -28.04 1.30 -5.89
C PRO A 82 -28.07 -0.15 -5.38
N GLN A 83 -28.98 -0.96 -5.93
CA GLN A 83 -28.97 -2.42 -5.80
C GLN A 83 -28.44 -3.07 -7.07
N GLU A 84 -27.85 -4.26 -6.93
CA GLU A 84 -27.25 -5.00 -8.04
C GLU A 84 -28.30 -5.29 -9.13
N GLY A 85 -28.01 -4.90 -10.38
CA GLY A 85 -28.92 -5.04 -11.53
C GLY A 85 -30.05 -3.99 -11.62
N GLU A 86 -30.15 -3.04 -10.68
CA GLU A 86 -31.24 -2.06 -10.66
C GLU A 86 -30.95 -0.84 -11.55
N THR A 87 -31.93 -0.46 -12.39
CA THR A 87 -31.80 0.68 -13.31
C THR A 87 -32.06 2.02 -12.61
N ALA A 88 -31.52 3.12 -13.15
CA ALA A 88 -31.74 4.46 -12.59
C ALA A 88 -33.23 4.88 -12.48
N PRO A 89 -34.12 4.56 -13.46
CA PRO A 89 -35.56 4.79 -13.29
C PRO A 89 -36.19 3.99 -12.15
N ALA A 90 -35.77 2.74 -11.94
CA ALA A 90 -36.27 1.90 -10.84
C ALA A 90 -35.83 2.46 -9.49
N ARG A 91 -34.55 2.85 -9.37
CA ARG A 91 -34.01 3.55 -8.19
C ARG A 91 -34.77 4.85 -7.89
N TRP A 92 -35.10 5.63 -8.92
CA TRP A 92 -35.90 6.85 -8.77
C TRP A 92 -37.31 6.56 -8.26
N ALA A 93 -38.00 5.57 -8.84
CA ALA A 93 -39.34 5.18 -8.37
C ALA A 93 -39.31 4.72 -6.91
N ARG A 94 -38.24 4.02 -6.50
CA ARG A 94 -38.03 3.59 -5.11
C ARG A 94 -37.83 4.75 -4.15
N LEU A 95 -37.29 5.89 -4.59
CA LEU A 95 -37.16 7.08 -3.73
C LEU A 95 -38.51 7.55 -3.18
N ALA A 96 -39.60 7.41 -3.94
CA ALA A 96 -40.94 7.76 -3.48
C ALA A 96 -41.43 6.90 -2.30
N LEU A 97 -40.78 5.76 -2.03
CA LEU A 97 -41.08 4.89 -0.89
C LEU A 97 -40.41 5.33 0.41
N TYR A 98 -39.61 6.40 0.44
CA TYR A 98 -39.01 6.94 1.67
C TYR A 98 -39.74 8.19 2.13
N PRO A 99 -40.60 8.08 3.17
CA PRO A 99 -41.36 9.21 3.69
C PRO A 99 -40.47 10.38 4.13
N ARG A 100 -39.22 10.12 4.53
CA ARG A 100 -38.25 11.13 4.95
C ARG A 100 -37.89 12.15 3.85
N LEU A 101 -38.11 11.88 2.57
CA LEU A 101 -37.84 12.88 1.54
C LEU A 101 -38.70 14.14 1.65
N VAL A 102 -39.87 14.05 2.29
CA VAL A 102 -40.74 15.22 2.51
C VAL A 102 -40.16 16.20 3.54
N THR A 103 -39.08 15.85 4.25
CA THR A 103 -38.44 16.74 5.23
C THR A 103 -37.26 17.53 4.67
N PHE A 104 -36.79 17.24 3.45
CA PHE A 104 -35.70 18.00 2.82
C PHE A 104 -36.25 19.02 1.84
N THR A 105 -35.77 20.26 1.96
CA THR A 105 -36.09 21.31 0.99
C THR A 105 -35.16 21.24 -0.22
N ILE A 106 -35.69 21.46 -1.41
CA ILE A 106 -34.91 21.49 -2.66
C ILE A 106 -33.80 22.56 -2.61
N ALA A 107 -34.03 23.65 -1.89
CA ALA A 107 -33.08 24.75 -1.76
C ALA A 107 -31.77 24.32 -1.06
N GLU A 108 -31.90 23.57 0.03
CA GLU A 108 -30.79 23.12 0.89
C GLU A 108 -29.99 21.96 0.29
N LEU A 109 -30.58 21.20 -0.63
CA LEU A 109 -29.90 20.08 -1.27
C LEU A 109 -28.87 20.55 -2.30
N PRO A 110 -27.70 19.88 -2.43
CA PRO A 110 -26.69 20.19 -3.43
C PRO A 110 -27.07 19.66 -4.84
N LEU A 111 -28.30 19.96 -5.28
CA LEU A 111 -28.82 19.54 -6.58
C LEU A 111 -28.19 20.34 -7.74
N PRO A 112 -28.07 19.73 -8.94
CA PRO A 112 -27.68 20.47 -10.14
C PRO A 112 -28.57 21.69 -10.38
N THR A 113 -27.99 22.82 -10.80
CA THR A 113 -28.71 24.09 -11.03
C THR A 113 -29.93 23.92 -11.93
N ARG A 114 -29.84 23.07 -12.97
CA ARG A 114 -30.97 22.78 -13.88
C ARG A 114 -32.15 22.14 -13.16
N MET A 115 -31.89 21.23 -12.22
CA MET A 115 -32.94 20.62 -11.40
C MET A 115 -33.54 21.62 -10.41
N LYS A 116 -32.72 22.47 -9.77
CA LYS A 116 -33.22 23.53 -8.88
C LYS A 116 -34.12 24.53 -9.63
N ASN A 117 -33.71 24.94 -10.82
CA ASN A 117 -34.49 25.87 -11.66
C ASN A 117 -35.81 25.23 -12.12
N HIS A 118 -35.79 23.96 -12.52
CA HIS A 118 -37.00 23.23 -12.85
C HIS A 118 -37.95 23.16 -11.64
N ALA A 119 -37.45 22.72 -10.48
CA ALA A 119 -38.25 22.64 -9.27
C ALA A 119 -38.85 23.99 -8.87
N ALA A 120 -38.06 25.07 -8.93
CA ALA A 120 -38.56 26.43 -8.67
C ALA A 120 -39.67 26.86 -9.64
N ARG A 121 -39.52 26.58 -10.94
CA ARG A 121 -40.51 26.90 -11.97
C ARG A 121 -41.81 26.11 -11.80
N GLU A 122 -41.71 24.83 -11.40
CA GLU A 122 -42.86 23.95 -11.17
C GLU A 122 -43.45 24.09 -9.75
N GLY A 123 -42.91 24.99 -8.91
CA GLY A 123 -43.36 25.17 -7.53
C GLY A 123 -43.06 24.01 -6.59
N ILE A 124 -42.08 23.16 -6.93
CA ILE A 124 -41.65 22.01 -6.14
C ILE A 124 -40.66 22.49 -5.07
N VAL A 125 -41.10 22.48 -3.82
CA VAL A 125 -40.30 22.96 -2.67
C VAL A 125 -39.61 21.82 -1.93
N LEU A 126 -40.25 20.64 -1.85
CA LEU A 126 -39.76 19.50 -1.10
C LEU A 126 -39.22 18.41 -2.03
N ALA A 127 -38.20 17.68 -1.56
CA ALA A 127 -37.63 16.56 -2.30
C ALA A 127 -38.64 15.41 -2.47
N GLY A 128 -39.54 15.22 -1.51
CA GLY A 128 -40.65 14.27 -1.61
C GLY A 128 -41.55 14.56 -2.80
N ASP A 129 -41.92 15.83 -3.00
CA ASP A 129 -42.77 16.25 -4.13
C ASP A 129 -42.06 16.04 -5.46
N LEU A 130 -40.73 16.23 -5.51
CA LEU A 130 -39.93 15.99 -6.71
C LEU A 130 -39.97 14.52 -7.15
N VAL A 131 -39.80 13.59 -6.21
CA VAL A 131 -39.74 12.15 -6.53
C VAL A 131 -41.09 11.53 -6.86
N THR A 132 -42.20 12.24 -6.62
CA THR A 132 -43.53 11.84 -7.14
C THR A 132 -43.62 11.95 -8.66
N ARG A 133 -42.74 12.75 -9.30
CA ARG A 133 -42.65 12.85 -10.76
C ARG A 133 -41.89 11.65 -11.30
N SER A 134 -42.41 11.04 -12.37
CA SER A 134 -41.74 9.90 -12.98
C SER A 134 -40.45 10.31 -13.67
N TRP A 135 -39.46 9.42 -13.67
CA TRP A 135 -38.18 9.62 -14.36
C TRP A 135 -38.37 10.00 -15.85
N ALA A 136 -39.33 9.35 -16.52
CA ALA A 136 -39.65 9.62 -17.92
C ALA A 136 -40.25 11.01 -18.13
N SER A 137 -41.16 11.45 -17.24
CA SER A 137 -41.77 12.79 -17.32
C SER A 137 -40.74 13.90 -17.12
N LEU A 138 -39.80 13.72 -16.18
CA LEU A 138 -38.74 14.71 -15.97
C LEU A 138 -37.79 14.80 -17.16
N LEU A 139 -37.47 13.68 -17.82
CA LEU A 139 -36.65 13.67 -19.04
C LEU A 139 -37.31 14.30 -20.27
N GLN A 140 -38.64 14.39 -20.29
CA GLN A 140 -39.38 15.10 -21.36
C GLN A 140 -39.32 16.63 -21.20
N THR A 141 -38.75 17.14 -20.12
CA THR A 141 -38.56 18.58 -19.93
C THR A 141 -37.30 19.04 -20.67
N ASP A 142 -37.41 20.07 -21.50
CA ASP A 142 -36.34 20.59 -22.40
C ASP A 142 -35.01 20.98 -21.72
N GLN A 143 -34.96 21.00 -20.39
CA GLN A 143 -33.78 21.40 -19.60
C GLN A 143 -33.19 20.29 -18.74
N LEU A 144 -33.81 19.11 -18.67
CA LEU A 144 -33.40 18.01 -17.80
C LEU A 144 -32.89 16.81 -18.62
N GLY A 145 -31.58 16.76 -18.81
CA GLY A 145 -30.93 15.61 -19.46
C GLY A 145 -30.65 14.44 -18.49
N ARG A 146 -30.35 13.26 -19.04
CA ARG A 146 -29.99 12.04 -18.28
C ARG A 146 -28.90 12.26 -17.22
N GLY A 147 -27.89 13.08 -17.53
CA GLY A 147 -26.83 13.42 -16.58
C GLY A 147 -27.32 14.25 -15.39
N THR A 148 -28.29 15.15 -15.59
CA THR A 148 -28.90 15.93 -14.50
C THR A 148 -29.76 15.03 -13.61
N MET A 149 -30.54 14.14 -14.24
CA MET A 149 -31.36 13.15 -13.52
C MET A 149 -30.52 12.21 -12.67
N ARG A 150 -29.42 11.66 -13.23
CA ARG A 150 -28.52 10.77 -12.49
C ARG A 150 -27.88 11.47 -11.28
N LYS A 151 -27.35 12.69 -11.46
CA LYS A 151 -26.78 13.47 -10.36
C LYS A 151 -27.81 13.81 -9.29
N THR A 152 -29.04 14.12 -9.68
CA THR A 152 -30.15 14.38 -8.74
C THR A 152 -30.47 13.12 -7.94
N LEU A 153 -30.58 11.97 -8.59
CA LEU A 153 -30.80 10.66 -7.96
C LEU A 153 -29.69 10.37 -6.91
N GLU A 154 -28.43 10.53 -7.29
CA GLU A 154 -27.28 10.32 -6.41
C GLU A 154 -27.33 11.24 -5.17
N VAL A 155 -27.67 12.53 -5.34
CA VAL A 155 -27.80 13.47 -4.21
C VAL A 155 -28.94 13.09 -3.27
N LEU A 156 -30.11 12.69 -3.81
CA LEU A 156 -31.26 12.31 -2.99
C LEU A 156 -31.00 11.01 -2.21
N GLU A 157 -30.38 10.01 -2.85
CA GLU A 157 -29.97 8.78 -2.18
C GLU A 157 -28.94 9.06 -1.08
N ALA A 158 -27.90 9.87 -1.37
CA ALA A 158 -26.89 10.26 -0.40
C ALA A 158 -27.48 11.05 0.78
N THR A 159 -28.47 11.91 0.53
CA THR A 159 -29.11 12.71 1.58
C THR A 159 -29.95 11.86 2.52
N LEU A 160 -30.81 11.00 1.97
CA LEU A 160 -31.60 10.06 2.77
C LEU A 160 -30.73 9.18 3.67
N LEU A 161 -29.61 8.78 3.11
CA LEU A 161 -28.66 7.91 3.74
C LEU A 161 -27.88 8.61 4.84
N SER A 162 -27.38 9.82 4.58
CA SER A 162 -26.78 10.69 5.59
C SER A 162 -27.72 10.90 6.78
N ALA A 163 -28.99 11.23 6.52
CA ALA A 163 -29.99 11.39 7.57
C ALA A 163 -30.37 10.09 8.31
N SER A 164 -29.96 8.94 7.79
CA SER A 164 -30.17 7.63 8.41
C SER A 164 -28.95 7.13 9.18
N LEU A 165 -27.83 7.85 9.12
CA LEU A 165 -26.62 7.52 9.85
C LEU A 165 -26.58 8.24 11.20
N PRO A 166 -26.06 7.58 12.25
CA PRO A 166 -25.78 8.23 13.52
C PRO A 166 -24.89 9.48 13.36
N GLU A 167 -25.21 10.51 14.12
CA GLU A 167 -24.46 11.77 14.19
C GLU A 167 -22.93 11.58 14.42
N PRO A 168 -22.46 10.61 15.24
CA PRO A 168 -21.03 10.34 15.40
C PRO A 168 -20.29 9.94 14.11
N LEU A 169 -20.97 9.27 13.17
CA LEU A 169 -20.38 8.88 11.88
C LEU A 169 -20.25 10.07 10.93
N LEU A 170 -21.17 11.05 11.04
CA LEU A 170 -21.17 12.27 10.23
C LEU A 170 -20.18 13.31 10.76
N ALA A 171 -20.03 13.38 12.08
CA ALA A 171 -19.12 14.32 12.75
C ALA A 171 -17.67 13.81 12.84
N ALA A 172 -17.41 12.55 12.46
CA ALA A 172 -16.09 11.95 12.59
C ALA A 172 -15.06 12.70 11.74
N THR A 173 -14.04 13.24 12.41
CA THR A 173 -12.89 13.90 11.79
C THR A 173 -11.83 12.93 11.30
N HIS A 174 -11.96 11.64 11.64
CA HIS A 174 -10.96 10.60 11.36
C HIS A 174 -11.61 9.26 11.02
N TRP A 175 -11.06 8.56 10.01
CA TRP A 175 -11.58 7.29 9.51
C TRP A 175 -11.69 6.20 10.59
N LYS A 176 -10.74 6.15 11.53
CA LYS A 176 -10.73 5.16 12.62
C LYS A 176 -11.96 5.27 13.52
N ASN A 177 -12.42 6.50 13.80
CA ASN A 177 -13.63 6.74 14.59
C ASN A 177 -14.88 6.27 13.84
N VAL A 178 -14.90 6.44 12.51
CA VAL A 178 -15.96 5.89 11.66
C VAL A 178 -15.98 4.37 11.75
N MET A 179 -14.81 3.73 11.69
CA MET A 179 -14.68 2.28 11.80
C MET A 179 -15.13 1.78 13.19
N ILE A 180 -14.71 2.42 14.28
CA ILE A 180 -15.13 2.09 15.65
C ILE A 180 -16.66 2.16 15.79
N ALA A 181 -17.27 3.25 15.33
CA ALA A 181 -18.71 3.42 15.39
C ALA A 181 -19.44 2.37 14.53
N ALA A 182 -18.97 2.12 13.30
CA ALA A 182 -19.57 1.14 12.40
C ALA A 182 -19.51 -0.30 12.96
N VAL A 183 -18.40 -0.66 13.62
CA VAL A 183 -18.23 -1.95 14.32
C VAL A 183 -19.10 -2.01 15.58
N GLY A 184 -19.19 -0.92 16.35
CA GLY A 184 -20.02 -0.84 17.55
C GLY A 184 -21.48 -1.19 17.30
N GLU A 185 -22.01 -0.81 16.13
CA GLU A 185 -23.37 -1.13 15.72
C GLU A 185 -23.56 -2.52 15.09
N LEU A 186 -22.53 -3.36 15.01
CA LEU A 186 -22.72 -4.75 14.61
C LEU A 186 -23.45 -5.51 15.72
N ASP A 187 -24.12 -6.60 15.35
CA ASP A 187 -24.79 -7.49 16.29
C ASP A 187 -23.77 -8.06 17.30
N GLU A 188 -24.24 -8.40 18.51
CA GLU A 188 -23.41 -8.88 19.62
C GLU A 188 -22.56 -10.11 19.25
N GLU A 189 -23.05 -10.95 18.35
CA GLU A 189 -22.32 -12.11 17.84
C GLU A 189 -21.22 -11.78 16.82
N LEU A 190 -21.33 -10.68 16.08
CA LEU A 190 -20.43 -10.30 14.99
C LEU A 190 -19.36 -9.31 15.47
N ARG A 191 -19.76 -8.38 16.34
CA ARG A 191 -18.91 -7.31 16.87
C ARG A 191 -17.57 -7.79 17.42
N PRO A 192 -17.47 -8.79 18.34
CA PRO A 192 -16.19 -9.19 18.91
C PRO A 192 -15.25 -9.82 17.86
N ILE A 193 -15.80 -10.54 16.88
CA ILE A 193 -15.03 -11.17 15.80
C ILE A 193 -14.45 -10.10 14.88
N VAL A 194 -15.30 -9.18 14.41
CA VAL A 194 -14.87 -8.11 13.49
C VAL A 194 -13.94 -7.11 14.18
N ALA A 195 -14.17 -6.76 15.45
CA ALA A 195 -13.29 -5.88 16.22
C ALA A 195 -11.88 -6.45 16.36
N ARG A 196 -11.74 -7.74 16.65
CA ARG A 196 -10.42 -8.38 16.75
C ARG A 196 -9.76 -8.60 15.40
N ARG A 197 -10.52 -9.07 14.40
CA ARG A 197 -9.99 -9.31 13.04
C ARG A 197 -9.63 -8.03 12.28
N SER A 198 -10.23 -6.90 12.63
CA SER A 198 -9.85 -5.58 12.11
C SER A 198 -8.60 -5.01 12.76
N GLY A 199 -8.15 -5.52 13.92
CA GLY A 199 -7.07 -4.89 14.69
C GLY A 199 -7.52 -3.73 15.59
N LEU A 200 -8.82 -3.41 15.64
CA LEU A 200 -9.35 -2.42 16.60
C LEU A 200 -9.10 -2.82 18.06
N ALA A 201 -8.96 -4.11 18.32
CA ALA A 201 -8.68 -4.66 19.65
C ALA A 201 -7.18 -4.98 19.87
N GLY A 202 -6.28 -4.44 19.04
CA GLY A 202 -4.85 -4.73 19.07
C GLY A 202 -4.48 -5.90 18.15
N ASP A 203 -3.86 -6.94 18.71
CA ASP A 203 -3.38 -8.09 17.94
C ASP A 203 -4.49 -8.72 17.07
N VAL A 204 -4.13 -9.09 15.84
CA VAL A 204 -5.04 -9.67 14.85
C VAL A 204 -4.94 -11.19 14.91
N PRO A 205 -5.80 -11.90 15.67
CA PRO A 205 -5.74 -13.36 15.76
C PRO A 205 -6.14 -14.02 14.44
N THR A 206 -5.63 -15.22 14.22
CA THR A 206 -6.05 -16.09 13.11
C THR A 206 -7.47 -16.63 13.34
N LEU A 207 -8.12 -17.09 12.28
CA LEU A 207 -9.44 -17.74 12.37
C LEU A 207 -9.45 -18.98 13.26
N ALA A 208 -8.32 -19.69 13.34
CA ALA A 208 -8.16 -20.87 14.18
C ALA A 208 -8.10 -20.47 15.66
N GLN A 209 -7.27 -19.49 16.01
CA GLN A 209 -7.15 -18.96 17.37
C GLN A 209 -8.48 -18.42 17.88
N LEU A 210 -9.19 -17.61 17.08
CA LEU A 210 -10.52 -17.13 17.45
C LEU A 210 -11.56 -18.25 17.59
N GLY A 211 -11.44 -19.30 16.79
CA GLY A 211 -12.32 -20.46 16.88
C GLY A 211 -12.13 -21.19 18.21
N GLU A 212 -10.87 -21.42 18.59
CA GLU A 212 -10.51 -22.03 19.86
C GLU A 212 -10.99 -21.21 21.07
N GLU A 213 -10.69 -19.90 21.09
CA GLU A 213 -11.07 -19.00 22.17
C GLU A 213 -12.60 -18.86 22.34
N LEU A 214 -13.35 -18.87 21.24
CA LEU A 214 -14.81 -18.70 21.26
C LEU A 214 -15.56 -20.04 21.29
N GLY A 215 -14.86 -21.18 21.33
CA GLY A 215 -15.46 -22.52 21.37
C GLY A 215 -16.27 -22.86 20.11
N VAL A 216 -15.86 -22.35 18.94
CA VAL A 216 -16.55 -22.57 17.66
C VAL A 216 -15.56 -22.96 16.55
N SER A 217 -16.06 -23.57 15.48
CA SER A 217 -15.18 -23.97 14.37
C SER A 217 -14.58 -22.76 13.63
N ARG A 218 -13.37 -22.95 13.07
CA ARG A 218 -12.72 -21.99 12.16
C ARG A 218 -13.65 -21.50 11.05
N GLU A 219 -14.41 -22.42 10.46
CA GLU A 219 -15.36 -22.12 9.39
C GLU A 219 -16.53 -21.25 9.89
N ARG A 220 -17.00 -21.48 11.13
CA ARG A 220 -18.03 -20.63 11.73
C ARG A 220 -17.54 -19.21 11.97
N ILE A 221 -16.29 -19.03 12.40
CA ILE A 221 -15.67 -17.70 12.51
C ILE A 221 -15.57 -17.04 11.14
N ARG A 222 -15.10 -17.75 10.12
CA ARG A 222 -15.01 -17.23 8.74
C ARG A 222 -16.38 -16.72 8.24
N GLN A 223 -17.44 -17.50 8.45
CA GLN A 223 -18.80 -17.11 8.08
C GLN A 223 -19.29 -15.87 8.83
N LYS A 224 -19.00 -15.78 10.14
CA LYS A 224 -19.35 -14.61 10.95
C LYS A 224 -18.55 -13.37 10.53
N GLU A 225 -17.25 -13.50 10.27
CA GLU A 225 -16.41 -12.43 9.75
C GLU A 225 -16.92 -11.93 8.39
N GLU A 226 -17.25 -12.83 7.46
CA GLU A 226 -17.78 -12.46 6.14
C GLU A 226 -19.11 -11.70 6.25
N ARG A 227 -20.03 -12.18 7.11
CA ARG A 227 -21.29 -11.48 7.39
C ARG A 227 -21.05 -10.10 8.01
N GLY A 228 -20.08 -10.00 8.92
CA GLY A 228 -19.66 -8.74 9.52
C GLY A 228 -19.11 -7.76 8.48
N ARG A 229 -18.21 -8.22 7.60
CA ARG A 229 -17.63 -7.44 6.49
C ARG A 229 -18.71 -6.94 5.54
N GLU A 230 -19.66 -7.79 5.19
CA GLU A 230 -20.78 -7.40 4.33
C GLU A 230 -21.66 -6.34 5.01
N ARG A 231 -21.90 -6.46 6.32
CA ARG A 231 -22.67 -5.45 7.07
C ARG A 231 -21.94 -4.11 7.17
N LEU A 232 -20.61 -4.14 7.37
CA LEU A 232 -19.77 -2.96 7.29
C LEU A 232 -19.82 -2.33 5.90
N ARG A 233 -19.68 -3.14 4.84
CA ARG A 233 -19.74 -2.66 3.45
C ARG A 233 -21.04 -1.94 3.16
N GLN A 234 -22.18 -2.52 3.53
CA GLN A 234 -23.49 -1.90 3.35
C GLN A 234 -23.62 -0.54 4.04
N ARG A 235 -22.90 -0.31 5.15
CA ARG A 235 -22.87 0.97 5.86
C ARG A 235 -21.86 1.95 5.30
N LEU A 236 -20.66 1.48 4.96
CA LEU A 236 -19.51 2.34 4.63
C LEU A 236 -19.48 2.74 3.15
N THR A 237 -19.88 1.87 2.21
CA THR A 237 -20.03 2.22 0.77
C THR A 237 -20.96 3.41 0.52
N ARG A 238 -21.84 3.64 1.50
CA ARG A 238 -22.88 4.65 1.53
C ARG A 238 -22.38 6.02 1.97
N LEU A 239 -21.17 6.10 2.52
CA LEU A 239 -20.57 7.34 3.00
C LEU A 239 -19.81 8.05 1.87
N PRO A 240 -19.66 9.39 1.92
CA PRO A 240 -18.95 10.16 0.89
C PRO A 240 -17.42 9.89 0.88
N PHE A 241 -16.90 9.10 1.82
CA PHE A 241 -15.47 8.82 1.96
C PHE A 241 -14.88 8.10 0.75
N ARG A 242 -15.66 7.27 0.05
CA ARG A 242 -15.18 6.62 -1.18
C ARG A 242 -14.80 7.64 -2.24
N ALA A 243 -15.71 8.56 -2.57
CA ALA A 243 -15.48 9.57 -3.59
C ALA A 243 -14.35 10.52 -3.18
N ARG A 244 -14.26 10.85 -1.89
CA ARG A 244 -13.16 11.62 -1.30
C ARG A 244 -11.81 10.92 -1.52
N LEU A 245 -11.71 9.63 -1.19
CA LEU A 245 -10.48 8.84 -1.36
C LEU A 245 -10.08 8.70 -2.84
N GLU A 246 -11.03 8.38 -3.72
CA GLU A 246 -10.78 8.24 -5.15
C GLU A 246 -10.29 9.54 -5.80
N ALA A 247 -10.68 10.70 -5.25
CA ALA A 247 -10.23 12.01 -5.71
C ALA A 247 -8.80 12.36 -5.30
N LEU A 248 -8.26 11.76 -4.24
CA LEU A 248 -6.90 12.02 -3.73
C LEU A 248 -5.82 11.24 -4.50
N VAL A 249 -6.19 10.14 -5.13
CA VAL A 249 -5.25 9.27 -5.85
C VAL A 249 -5.14 9.78 -7.27
N HIS A 250 -4.07 10.48 -7.63
CA HIS A 250 -3.85 10.96 -9.00
C HIS A 250 -2.89 10.05 -9.79
N ASP A 251 -1.94 9.44 -9.09
CA ASP A 251 -0.89 8.59 -9.64
C ASP A 251 -1.31 7.10 -9.66
N PRO A 252 -0.51 6.23 -10.33
CA PRO A 252 -0.78 4.79 -10.35
C PRO A 252 -0.85 4.19 -8.94
N PHE A 253 -0.03 4.69 -8.02
CA PHE A 253 -0.09 4.42 -6.59
C PHE A 253 0.28 5.68 -5.79
N THR A 254 -0.38 5.84 -4.65
CA THR A 254 -0.15 6.91 -3.68
C THR A 254 0.04 6.27 -2.31
N LEU A 255 1.12 6.62 -1.62
CA LEU A 255 1.34 6.14 -0.26
C LEU A 255 0.22 6.64 0.66
N VAL A 256 -0.29 5.80 1.55
CA VAL A 256 -1.41 6.17 2.44
C VAL A 256 -1.07 7.41 3.29
N THR A 257 0.17 7.52 3.77
CA THR A 257 0.63 8.69 4.54
C THR A 257 0.75 9.97 3.72
N ASP A 258 0.78 9.86 2.39
CA ASP A 258 0.93 10.98 1.45
C ASP A 258 -0.42 11.41 0.83
N LEU A 259 -1.55 10.82 1.25
CA LEU A 259 -2.87 11.16 0.71
C LEU A 259 -3.26 12.64 0.92
N GLY A 260 -2.53 13.38 1.76
CA GLY A 260 -2.71 14.82 1.97
C GLY A 260 -3.99 15.21 2.70
N ASP A 261 -4.82 14.23 3.06
CA ASP A 261 -6.08 14.41 3.74
C ASP A 261 -6.00 13.92 5.20
N PRO A 262 -6.11 14.81 6.19
CA PRO A 262 -6.04 14.44 7.60
C PRO A 262 -7.07 13.39 8.02
N PHE A 263 -8.20 13.27 7.31
CA PHE A 263 -9.20 12.25 7.61
C PHE A 263 -8.68 10.83 7.39
N PHE A 264 -7.77 10.62 6.42
CA PHE A 264 -7.18 9.32 6.06
C PHE A 264 -5.77 9.11 6.61
N ALA A 265 -5.29 10.02 7.47
CA ALA A 265 -4.01 9.84 8.16
C ALA A 265 -4.01 8.49 8.86
N THR A 266 -2.97 7.69 8.63
CA THR A 266 -2.91 6.30 9.12
C THR A 266 -1.52 6.01 9.62
N ASP A 267 -1.44 5.61 10.89
CA ASP A 267 -0.20 5.13 11.48
C ASP A 267 0.08 3.68 11.03
N PRO A 268 1.35 3.25 10.94
CA PRO A 268 1.68 1.88 10.55
C PRO A 268 1.01 0.81 11.41
N GLU A 269 0.80 1.07 12.71
CA GLU A 269 0.13 0.16 13.65
C GLU A 269 -1.35 -0.06 13.29
N ASP A 270 -1.98 0.91 12.63
CA ASP A 270 -3.38 0.86 12.22
C ASP A 270 -3.59 0.23 10.83
N ALA A 271 -2.52 -0.23 10.17
CA ALA A 271 -2.57 -0.80 8.83
C ALA A 271 -3.63 -1.91 8.65
N PRO A 272 -3.80 -2.89 9.57
CA PRO A 272 -4.85 -3.90 9.44
C PRO A 272 -6.26 -3.31 9.53
N THR A 273 -6.45 -2.32 10.40
CA THR A 273 -7.74 -1.65 10.59
C THR A 273 -8.10 -0.79 9.38
N PHE A 274 -7.12 -0.07 8.86
CA PHE A 274 -7.27 0.71 7.64
C PHE A 274 -7.60 -0.19 6.46
N ALA A 275 -6.94 -1.34 6.31
CA ALA A 275 -7.23 -2.31 5.25
C ALA A 275 -8.67 -2.84 5.33
N MET A 276 -9.19 -3.11 6.52
CA MET A 276 -10.59 -3.54 6.66
C MET A 276 -11.58 -2.42 6.37
N PHE A 277 -11.31 -1.19 6.85
CA PHE A 277 -12.11 -0.01 6.54
C PHE A 277 -12.14 0.26 5.04
N PHE A 278 -10.97 0.27 4.38
CA PHE A 278 -10.83 0.44 2.94
C PHE A 278 -11.60 -0.63 2.15
N GLY A 279 -11.43 -1.90 2.52
CA GLY A 279 -12.15 -3.00 1.87
C GLY A 279 -13.68 -2.92 2.01
N ALA A 280 -14.17 -2.29 3.08
CA ALA A 280 -15.58 -2.04 3.29
C ALA A 280 -16.11 -0.78 2.57
N LEU A 281 -15.26 0.19 2.21
CA LEU A 281 -15.66 1.35 1.39
C LEU A 281 -16.03 0.95 -0.06
N GLY A 282 -15.47 -0.15 -0.58
CA GLY A 282 -15.75 -0.64 -1.93
C GLY A 282 -15.31 0.36 -3.02
N SER A 283 -14.07 0.84 -2.95
CA SER A 283 -13.51 1.79 -3.92
C SER A 283 -13.09 1.16 -5.24
N ASN A 284 -13.01 1.98 -6.29
CA ASN A 284 -12.42 1.60 -7.59
C ASN A 284 -10.89 1.60 -7.57
N VAL A 285 -10.29 2.09 -6.49
CA VAL A 285 -8.87 1.97 -6.19
C VAL A 285 -8.65 0.77 -5.26
N GLY A 286 -7.54 0.06 -5.43
CA GLY A 286 -7.08 -1.03 -4.58
C GLY A 286 -6.15 -0.54 -3.47
N LEU A 287 -6.00 -1.34 -2.42
CA LEU A 287 -4.97 -1.17 -1.41
C LEU A 287 -3.90 -2.24 -1.64
N VAL A 288 -2.65 -1.84 -1.79
CA VAL A 288 -1.53 -2.73 -2.07
C VAL A 288 -0.45 -2.52 -1.01
N SER A 289 0.11 -3.60 -0.50
CA SER A 289 1.28 -3.55 0.37
C SER A 289 2.54 -3.78 -0.46
N LEU A 290 3.46 -2.82 -0.48
CA LEU A 290 4.78 -2.89 -1.13
C LEU A 290 5.82 -2.48 -0.09
N ASP A 291 6.84 -3.30 0.14
CA ASP A 291 7.89 -3.04 1.15
C ASP A 291 7.33 -2.66 2.53
N ASP A 292 6.37 -3.45 3.03
CA ASP A 292 5.69 -3.22 4.32
C ASP A 292 4.99 -1.86 4.46
N ARG A 293 4.79 -1.16 3.34
CA ARG A 293 4.08 0.12 3.28
C ARG A 293 2.79 -0.03 2.49
N LEU A 294 1.75 0.66 2.95
CA LEU A 294 0.45 0.65 2.31
C LEU A 294 0.31 1.76 1.27
N PHE A 295 -0.13 1.36 0.08
CA PHE A 295 -0.40 2.22 -1.06
C PHE A 295 -1.85 2.09 -1.49
N VAL A 296 -2.47 3.22 -1.82
CA VAL A 296 -3.72 3.24 -2.58
C VAL A 296 -3.37 3.29 -4.06
N SER A 297 -3.85 2.32 -4.83
CA SER A 297 -3.47 2.08 -6.22
C SER A 297 -4.68 2.11 -7.15
N ARG A 298 -4.52 2.71 -8.33
CA ARG A 298 -5.47 2.57 -9.44
C ARG A 298 -5.24 1.32 -10.28
N LEU A 299 -4.08 0.70 -10.11
CA LEU A 299 -3.71 -0.55 -10.75
C LEU A 299 -4.22 -1.74 -9.92
N ALA A 300 -4.49 -2.85 -10.61
CA ALA A 300 -4.65 -4.13 -9.95
C ALA A 300 -3.36 -4.48 -9.17
N GLU A 301 -3.48 -5.27 -8.10
CA GLU A 301 -2.35 -5.60 -7.23
C GLU A 301 -1.16 -6.21 -7.98
N ALA A 302 -1.44 -7.12 -8.93
CA ALA A 302 -0.39 -7.75 -9.74
C ALA A 302 0.36 -6.71 -10.60
N ASP A 303 -0.35 -5.77 -11.23
CA ASP A 303 0.24 -4.73 -12.06
C ASP A 303 1.02 -3.71 -11.22
N ALA A 304 0.51 -3.38 -10.03
CA ALA A 304 1.21 -2.50 -9.09
C ALA A 304 2.55 -3.12 -8.64
N ARG A 305 2.55 -4.41 -8.29
CA ARG A 305 3.78 -5.14 -7.93
C ARG A 305 4.76 -5.24 -9.10
N ALA A 306 4.25 -5.53 -10.31
CA ALA A 306 5.08 -5.59 -11.51
C ALA A 306 5.71 -4.23 -11.83
N LEU A 307 4.94 -3.13 -11.69
CA LEU A 307 5.46 -1.79 -11.85
C LEU A 307 6.50 -1.46 -10.79
N TRP A 308 6.24 -1.79 -9.52
CA TRP A 308 7.21 -1.59 -8.44
C TRP A 308 8.53 -2.31 -8.73
N SER A 309 8.47 -3.60 -9.06
CA SER A 309 9.65 -4.40 -9.42
C SER A 309 10.43 -3.79 -10.58
N ARG A 310 9.75 -3.27 -11.60
CA ARG A 310 10.40 -2.59 -12.73
C ARG A 310 11.09 -1.30 -12.31
N VAL A 311 10.51 -0.54 -11.38
CA VAL A 311 11.13 0.69 -10.86
C VAL A 311 12.39 0.34 -10.05
N GLU A 312 12.34 -0.70 -9.23
CA GLU A 312 13.50 -1.18 -8.46
C GLU A 312 14.61 -1.71 -9.37
N GLU A 313 14.27 -2.53 -10.37
CA GLU A 313 15.20 -3.03 -11.37
C GLU A 313 15.88 -1.87 -12.11
N ALA A 314 15.08 -0.94 -12.63
CA ALA A 314 15.58 0.26 -13.29
C ALA A 314 16.54 1.05 -12.37
N ALA A 315 16.18 1.28 -11.11
CA ALA A 315 17.04 1.99 -10.16
C ALA A 315 18.35 1.24 -9.87
N SER A 316 18.30 -0.10 -9.83
CA SER A 316 19.48 -0.93 -9.56
C SER A 316 20.49 -0.98 -10.71
N GLU A 317 20.04 -0.77 -11.94
CA GLU A 317 20.86 -0.80 -13.16
C GLU A 317 21.49 0.55 -13.52
N LEU A 318 21.10 1.63 -12.84
CA LEU A 318 21.69 2.95 -13.07
C LEU A 318 23.17 2.99 -12.66
N LEU A 319 23.91 3.87 -13.33
CA LEU A 319 25.30 4.16 -13.00
C LEU A 319 25.35 5.26 -11.95
N TYR A 320 26.06 5.02 -10.85
CA TYR A 320 26.20 5.92 -9.71
C TYR A 320 27.66 6.37 -9.51
N PRO A 321 27.93 7.55 -8.94
CA PRO A 321 27.00 8.43 -8.26
C PRO A 321 26.17 9.33 -9.18
N LEU A 322 25.00 9.76 -8.70
CA LEU A 322 24.10 10.69 -9.39
C LEU A 322 23.56 11.74 -8.41
N SER A 323 23.36 12.98 -8.87
CA SER A 323 22.50 13.94 -8.16
C SER A 323 21.03 13.52 -8.25
N GLU A 324 20.18 13.98 -7.34
CA GLU A 324 18.74 13.65 -7.35
C GLU A 324 18.05 14.01 -8.68
N ASP A 325 18.34 15.17 -9.28
CA ASP A 325 17.77 15.58 -10.58
C ASP A 325 18.14 14.60 -11.72
N ARG A 326 19.41 14.19 -11.76
CA ARG A 326 19.92 13.18 -12.73
C ARG A 326 19.28 11.81 -12.53
N LEU A 327 19.00 11.43 -11.28
CA LEU A 327 18.30 10.19 -10.98
C LEU A 327 16.86 10.25 -11.50
N VAL A 328 16.16 11.37 -11.28
CA VAL A 328 14.82 11.61 -11.82
C VAL A 328 14.82 11.53 -13.35
N ASP A 329 15.76 12.19 -14.01
CA ASP A 329 15.89 12.16 -15.48
C ASP A 329 16.17 10.73 -15.99
N ALA A 330 17.08 10.01 -15.34
CA ALA A 330 17.43 8.65 -15.73
C ALA A 330 16.26 7.67 -15.55
N LEU A 331 15.57 7.72 -14.41
CA LEU A 331 14.38 6.90 -14.18
C LEU A 331 13.23 7.28 -15.12
N SER A 332 13.04 8.57 -15.42
CA SER A 332 12.06 9.05 -16.38
C SER A 332 12.31 8.45 -17.77
N ALA A 333 13.58 8.42 -18.20
CA ALA A 333 13.97 7.83 -19.49
C ALA A 333 13.78 6.31 -19.52
N VAL A 334 14.22 5.58 -18.49
CA VAL A 334 14.13 4.11 -18.44
C VAL A 334 12.67 3.64 -18.31
N LEU A 335 11.88 4.32 -17.49
CA LEU A 335 10.47 3.97 -17.26
C LEU A 335 9.51 4.56 -18.29
N LEU A 336 10.02 5.41 -19.20
CA LEU A 336 9.25 6.16 -20.19
C LEU A 336 8.08 6.93 -19.55
N CYS A 337 8.36 7.65 -18.47
CA CYS A 337 7.38 8.39 -17.67
C CYS A 337 7.74 9.88 -17.52
N SER A 338 6.83 10.70 -16.98
CA SER A 338 7.13 12.12 -16.74
C SER A 338 8.13 12.31 -15.60
N PRO A 339 8.91 13.40 -15.59
CA PRO A 339 9.81 13.73 -14.47
C PRO A 339 9.10 13.78 -13.12
N ASP A 340 7.90 14.36 -13.04
CA ASP A 340 7.12 14.41 -11.79
C ASP A 340 6.82 12.99 -11.24
N ARG A 341 6.53 12.05 -12.14
CA ARG A 341 6.27 10.66 -11.76
C ARG A 341 7.54 9.93 -11.35
N ALA A 342 8.64 10.17 -12.04
CA ALA A 342 9.95 9.65 -11.65
C ALA A 342 10.37 10.20 -10.27
N ALA A 343 10.18 11.49 -10.01
CA ALA A 343 10.44 12.11 -8.71
C ALA A 343 9.60 11.50 -7.58
N LEU A 344 8.33 11.18 -7.85
CA LEU A 344 7.51 10.41 -6.91
C LEU A 344 8.15 9.05 -6.58
N TYR A 345 8.60 8.30 -7.59
CA TYR A 345 9.26 7.00 -7.38
C TYR A 345 10.56 7.13 -6.59
N VAL A 346 11.38 8.13 -6.88
CA VAL A 346 12.59 8.44 -6.11
C VAL A 346 12.27 8.69 -4.64
N ARG A 347 11.24 9.50 -4.36
CA ARG A 347 10.78 9.77 -2.99
C ARG A 347 10.30 8.50 -2.29
N LEU A 348 9.54 7.67 -3.00
CA LEU A 348 9.00 6.42 -2.44
C LEU A 348 10.09 5.40 -2.13
N LEU A 349 11.09 5.29 -3.00
CA LEU A 349 12.28 4.45 -2.81
C LEU A 349 13.34 5.08 -1.90
N GLY A 350 13.12 6.28 -1.34
CA GLY A 350 14.16 7.08 -0.68
C GLY A 350 15.06 6.32 0.31
N ALA A 351 14.49 5.43 1.13
CA ALA A 351 15.24 4.62 2.10
C ALA A 351 16.15 3.54 1.47
N ARG A 352 15.98 3.24 0.18
CA ARG A 352 16.78 2.30 -0.63
C ARG A 352 17.90 3.00 -1.39
N PHE A 353 18.05 4.31 -1.30
CA PHE A 353 19.17 5.02 -1.92
C PHE A 353 20.24 5.31 -0.88
N LEU A 354 21.47 4.90 -1.15
CA LEU A 354 22.63 5.28 -0.35
C LEU A 354 22.97 6.73 -0.68
N ARG A 355 22.95 7.62 0.31
CA ARG A 355 23.18 9.05 0.13
C ARG A 355 24.42 9.51 0.88
N ARG A 356 25.14 10.47 0.30
CA ARG A 356 26.17 11.28 0.97
C ARG A 356 26.00 12.71 0.50
N ASP A 357 25.70 13.60 1.42
CA ASP A 357 25.32 14.98 1.11
C ASP A 357 24.18 15.00 0.06
N ASP A 358 24.35 15.70 -1.05
CA ASP A 358 23.37 15.79 -2.15
C ASP A 358 23.56 14.70 -3.23
N GLU A 359 24.45 13.75 -3.00
CA GLU A 359 24.83 12.71 -3.96
C GLU A 359 24.23 11.34 -3.60
N ILE A 360 23.66 10.67 -4.59
CA ILE A 360 23.17 9.30 -4.48
C ILE A 360 24.28 8.37 -4.97
N LEU A 361 24.82 7.56 -4.07
CA LEU A 361 25.99 6.71 -4.30
C LEU A 361 25.65 5.33 -4.85
N GLY A 362 24.39 4.90 -4.74
CA GLY A 362 23.95 3.59 -5.18
C GLY A 362 22.51 3.26 -4.76
N TYR A 363 21.98 2.20 -5.33
CA TYR A 363 20.71 1.60 -4.94
C TYR A 363 20.96 0.37 -4.06
N GLY A 364 20.39 0.35 -2.86
CA GLY A 364 20.58 -0.67 -1.84
C GLY A 364 20.51 -0.10 -0.42
N THR A 365 20.59 -0.97 0.57
CA THR A 365 20.54 -0.58 2.00
C THR A 365 21.87 -0.79 2.70
N ARG A 366 22.81 -1.51 2.07
CA ARG A 366 24.10 -1.87 2.65
C ARG A 366 25.21 -1.13 1.93
N ARG A 367 26.29 -0.84 2.66
CA ARG A 367 27.51 -0.26 2.07
C ARG A 367 28.03 -1.07 0.87
N GLU A 368 27.93 -2.40 0.95
CA GLU A 368 28.31 -3.33 -0.12
C GLU A 368 27.62 -2.99 -1.45
N ASP A 369 26.33 -2.65 -1.42
CA ASP A 369 25.56 -2.27 -2.60
C ASP A 369 26.15 -1.01 -3.26
N GLY A 370 26.56 -0.04 -2.44
CA GLY A 370 27.23 1.18 -2.88
C GLY A 370 28.63 0.92 -3.47
N VAL A 371 29.38 -0.04 -2.92
CA VAL A 371 30.69 -0.45 -3.47
C VAL A 371 30.52 -1.03 -4.87
N LEU A 372 29.54 -1.93 -5.05
CA LEU A 372 29.24 -2.52 -6.35
C LEU A 372 28.78 -1.46 -7.36
N ALA A 373 27.85 -0.59 -6.95
CA ALA A 373 27.35 0.50 -7.79
C ALA A 373 28.47 1.45 -8.24
N TYR A 374 29.34 1.88 -7.32
CA TYR A 374 30.47 2.74 -7.65
C TYR A 374 31.41 2.07 -8.66
N LEU A 375 31.84 0.82 -8.39
CA LEU A 375 32.75 0.10 -9.28
C LEU A 375 32.14 -0.14 -10.67
N ARG A 376 30.82 -0.37 -10.77
CA ARG A 376 30.12 -0.52 -12.07
C ARG A 376 30.11 0.76 -12.90
N ALA A 377 30.17 1.93 -12.28
CA ALA A 377 30.19 3.20 -12.99
C ALA A 377 31.59 3.62 -13.46
N GLN A 378 32.65 3.07 -12.86
CA GLN A 378 34.01 3.42 -13.27
C GLN A 378 34.37 2.79 -14.60
N PRO A 379 35.21 3.43 -15.44
CA PRO A 379 35.65 2.85 -16.71
C PRO A 379 36.62 1.67 -16.52
N GLY A 380 37.24 1.54 -15.34
CA GLY A 380 38.21 0.51 -15.05
C GLY A 380 38.45 0.33 -13.55
N PRO A 381 39.58 -0.29 -13.17
CA PRO A 381 39.92 -0.56 -11.78
C PRO A 381 40.17 0.72 -10.98
N VAL A 382 39.80 0.68 -9.70
CA VAL A 382 39.81 1.82 -8.79
C VAL A 382 40.79 1.58 -7.66
N HIS A 383 41.55 2.60 -7.26
CA HIS A 383 42.40 2.46 -6.10
C HIS A 383 41.57 2.46 -4.81
N ARG A 384 41.92 1.56 -3.88
CA ARG A 384 41.23 1.33 -2.61
C ARG A 384 41.01 2.62 -1.82
N SER A 385 41.99 3.52 -1.79
CA SER A 385 41.87 4.78 -1.05
C SER A 385 40.80 5.70 -1.63
N GLU A 386 40.61 5.69 -2.94
CA GLU A 386 39.57 6.47 -3.62
C GLU A 386 38.19 5.95 -3.23
N LEU A 387 38.01 4.63 -3.26
CA LEU A 387 36.76 3.99 -2.89
C LEU A 387 36.44 4.17 -1.39
N GLU A 388 37.45 4.09 -0.51
CA GLU A 388 37.31 4.40 0.92
C GLU A 388 36.99 5.88 1.18
N THR A 389 37.45 6.79 0.32
CA THR A 389 37.11 8.22 0.41
C THR A 389 35.64 8.45 0.06
N HIS A 390 35.08 7.65 -0.85
CA HIS A 390 33.68 7.77 -1.26
C HIS A 390 32.70 7.07 -0.31
N LEU A 391 33.03 5.85 0.12
CA LEU A 391 32.10 4.95 0.80
C LEU A 391 32.53 4.57 2.22
N GLY A 392 33.61 5.16 2.73
CA GLY A 392 34.22 4.80 4.01
C GLY A 392 34.95 3.45 3.99
N ARG A 393 35.55 3.10 5.12
CA ARG A 393 36.25 1.81 5.32
C ARG A 393 35.25 0.68 5.61
N GLY A 394 35.57 -0.54 5.20
CA GLY A 394 34.75 -1.71 5.49
C GLY A 394 35.21 -2.97 4.76
N VAL A 395 34.41 -4.03 4.90
CA VAL A 395 34.59 -5.29 4.17
C VAL A 395 34.20 -5.09 2.70
N TRP A 396 34.85 -5.83 1.80
CA TRP A 396 34.56 -5.82 0.38
C TRP A 396 33.54 -6.91 0.03
N PRO A 397 32.56 -6.64 -0.84
CA PRO A 397 31.69 -7.67 -1.39
C PRO A 397 32.51 -8.78 -2.05
N GLU A 398 31.97 -10.00 -2.08
CA GLU A 398 32.65 -11.16 -2.69
C GLU A 398 32.95 -10.97 -4.19
N ASP A 399 32.11 -10.20 -4.89
CA ASP A 399 32.30 -9.87 -6.30
C ASP A 399 33.45 -8.89 -6.57
N VAL A 400 34.03 -8.28 -5.53
CA VAL A 400 35.13 -7.32 -5.66
C VAL A 400 36.46 -8.03 -5.51
N VAL A 401 37.30 -7.90 -6.54
CA VAL A 401 38.59 -8.57 -6.63
C VAL A 401 39.73 -7.55 -6.66
N LEU A 402 40.84 -7.90 -6.00
CA LEU A 402 42.08 -7.14 -6.00
C LEU A 402 42.94 -7.63 -7.17
N ILE A 403 43.14 -6.78 -8.17
CA ILE A 403 43.85 -7.14 -9.40
C ILE A 403 45.27 -6.59 -9.45
N ASP A 404 45.59 -5.61 -8.61
CA ASP A 404 46.93 -5.06 -8.42
C ASP A 404 47.04 -4.43 -7.02
N ARG A 405 48.20 -3.88 -6.68
CA ARG A 405 48.48 -3.24 -5.39
C ARG A 405 47.48 -2.11 -5.11
N GLY A 406 46.50 -2.42 -4.29
CA GLY A 406 45.43 -1.48 -3.93
C GLY A 406 44.40 -1.26 -5.03
N MET A 407 44.46 -1.94 -6.18
CA MET A 407 43.52 -1.75 -7.30
C MET A 407 42.40 -2.78 -7.26
N LEU A 408 41.17 -2.29 -7.12
CA LEU A 408 39.95 -3.07 -7.00
C LEU A 408 39.15 -2.99 -8.30
N THR A 409 38.53 -4.09 -8.70
CA THR A 409 37.54 -4.12 -9.79
C THR A 409 36.49 -5.19 -9.50
N LEU A 410 35.47 -5.27 -10.34
CA LEU A 410 34.49 -6.34 -10.28
C LEU A 410 34.99 -7.58 -11.01
N ARG A 411 34.70 -8.74 -10.44
CA ARG A 411 34.98 -10.06 -11.02
C ARG A 411 34.49 -10.18 -12.47
N GLU A 412 33.28 -9.70 -12.74
CA GLU A 412 32.67 -9.73 -14.09
C GLU A 412 33.43 -8.92 -15.14
N ARG A 413 34.29 -7.98 -14.72
CA ARG A 413 35.10 -7.14 -15.61
C ARG A 413 36.47 -7.75 -15.93
N VAL A 414 36.86 -8.83 -15.25
CA VAL A 414 38.13 -9.51 -15.54
C VAL A 414 37.89 -10.56 -16.62
N PRO A 415 38.54 -10.44 -17.80
CA PRO A 415 38.28 -11.33 -18.93
C PRO A 415 38.53 -12.80 -18.61
N GLY A 416 37.50 -13.63 -18.75
CA GLY A 416 37.60 -15.08 -18.57
C GLY A 416 37.86 -15.54 -17.14
N TRP A 417 37.44 -14.76 -16.13
CA TRP A 417 37.69 -15.05 -14.70
C TRP A 417 37.52 -16.53 -14.32
N GLN A 418 36.35 -17.11 -14.55
CA GLN A 418 36.04 -18.50 -14.16
C GLN A 418 36.95 -19.53 -14.85
N ALA A 419 37.24 -19.33 -16.14
CA ALA A 419 38.17 -20.20 -16.85
C ALA A 419 39.59 -20.12 -16.27
N TRP A 420 39.98 -18.92 -15.80
CA TRP A 420 41.27 -18.70 -15.17
C TRP A 420 41.36 -19.18 -13.72
N VAL A 421 40.25 -19.18 -12.95
CA VAL A 421 40.22 -19.79 -11.60
C VAL A 421 40.61 -21.26 -11.70
N GLU A 422 39.96 -22.00 -12.59
CA GLU A 422 40.24 -23.42 -12.79
C GLU A 422 41.63 -23.65 -13.38
N ARG A 423 41.98 -22.94 -14.46
CA ARG A 423 43.26 -23.14 -15.16
C ARG A 423 44.45 -22.77 -14.28
N ALA A 424 44.41 -21.62 -13.59
CA ALA A 424 45.51 -21.21 -12.71
C ALA A 424 45.62 -22.15 -11.51
N GLY A 425 44.50 -22.58 -10.93
CA GLY A 425 44.46 -23.56 -9.84
C GLY A 425 45.17 -24.86 -10.20
N GLN A 426 44.83 -25.45 -11.36
CA GLN A 426 45.46 -26.69 -11.84
C GLN A 426 46.97 -26.53 -12.10
N LEU A 427 47.38 -25.44 -12.74
CA LEU A 427 48.80 -25.18 -13.07
C LEU A 427 49.63 -24.99 -11.80
N VAL A 428 49.11 -24.22 -10.84
CA VAL A 428 49.76 -24.01 -9.54
C VAL A 428 49.84 -25.32 -8.76
N ALA A 429 48.75 -26.07 -8.67
CA ALA A 429 48.73 -27.33 -7.93
C ALA A 429 49.73 -28.35 -8.50
N ARG A 430 49.83 -28.46 -9.83
CA ARG A 430 50.84 -29.29 -10.50
C ARG A 430 52.26 -28.84 -10.14
N THR A 431 52.53 -27.54 -10.23
CA THR A 431 53.84 -26.97 -9.89
C THR A 431 54.22 -27.26 -8.43
N MET A 432 53.27 -27.09 -7.50
CA MET A 432 53.47 -27.39 -6.08
C MET A 432 53.75 -28.89 -5.87
N GLN A 433 52.96 -29.77 -6.50
CA GLN A 433 53.13 -31.23 -6.40
C GLN A 433 54.50 -31.70 -6.92
N GLU A 434 54.99 -31.11 -8.01
CA GLU A 434 56.25 -31.49 -8.64
C GLU A 434 57.47 -30.97 -7.87
N GLN A 435 57.38 -29.77 -7.28
CA GLN A 435 58.54 -29.12 -6.66
C GLN A 435 58.60 -29.30 -5.14
N ALA A 436 57.51 -29.00 -4.42
CA ALA A 436 57.44 -29.07 -2.96
C ALA A 436 55.97 -29.03 -2.48
N PRO A 437 55.29 -30.20 -2.35
CA PRO A 437 53.86 -30.25 -2.03
C PRO A 437 53.53 -29.78 -0.61
N ASP A 438 54.46 -29.95 0.33
CA ASP A 438 54.26 -29.63 1.75
C ASP A 438 54.67 -28.18 2.11
N ARG A 439 55.14 -27.38 1.14
CA ARG A 439 55.63 -26.02 1.36
C ARG A 439 54.53 -24.98 1.08
N HIS A 440 54.56 -23.87 1.80
CA HIS A 440 53.85 -22.65 1.42
C HIS A 440 54.55 -21.92 0.27
N TRP A 441 53.76 -21.45 -0.69
CA TRP A 441 54.23 -20.70 -1.85
C TRP A 441 53.68 -19.29 -1.83
N THR A 442 54.47 -18.33 -2.32
CA THR A 442 53.96 -16.99 -2.61
C THR A 442 53.51 -16.89 -4.06
N THR A 443 52.46 -16.11 -4.34
CA THR A 443 52.04 -15.88 -5.73
C THR A 443 53.10 -15.15 -6.56
N TYR A 444 54.00 -14.40 -5.92
CA TYR A 444 55.15 -13.78 -6.58
C TYR A 444 56.16 -14.80 -7.12
N GLU A 445 56.39 -15.90 -6.39
CA GLU A 445 57.24 -17.00 -6.87
C GLU A 445 56.56 -17.81 -7.98
N LEU A 446 55.23 -17.95 -7.90
CA LEU A 446 54.46 -18.75 -8.84
C LEU A 446 54.25 -18.07 -10.19
N VAL A 447 54.06 -16.74 -10.24
CA VAL A 447 53.79 -16.03 -11.49
C VAL A 447 54.86 -16.26 -12.57
N PRO A 448 56.18 -16.13 -12.30
CA PRO A 448 57.21 -16.43 -13.28
C PRO A 448 57.12 -17.88 -13.80
N VAL A 449 56.90 -18.84 -12.91
CA VAL A 449 56.78 -20.25 -13.25
C VAL A 449 55.58 -20.51 -14.17
N LEU A 450 54.42 -19.93 -13.88
CA LEU A 450 53.24 -20.06 -14.74
C LEU A 450 53.44 -19.39 -16.10
N THR A 451 54.14 -18.26 -16.14
CA THR A 451 54.42 -17.52 -17.38
C THR A 451 55.35 -18.31 -18.30
N GLU A 452 56.26 -19.13 -17.75
CA GLU A 452 57.10 -20.04 -18.53
C GLU A 452 56.34 -21.27 -19.05
N GLN A 453 55.35 -21.76 -18.29
CA GLN A 453 54.60 -22.98 -18.61
C GLN A 453 53.41 -22.75 -19.53
N ALA A 454 52.86 -21.54 -19.57
CA ALA A 454 51.65 -21.23 -20.31
C ALA A 454 51.60 -19.77 -20.76
N GLU A 455 50.89 -19.53 -21.86
CA GLU A 455 50.51 -18.17 -22.24
C GLU A 455 49.48 -17.64 -21.24
N VAL A 456 49.90 -16.64 -20.47
CA VAL A 456 49.08 -15.96 -19.45
C VAL A 456 48.61 -14.59 -19.95
N PRO A 457 47.44 -14.09 -19.50
CA PRO A 457 46.93 -12.79 -19.91
C PRO A 457 47.84 -11.65 -19.46
N THR A 458 47.80 -10.53 -20.17
CA THR A 458 48.61 -9.34 -19.84
C THR A 458 48.27 -8.72 -18.48
N TRP A 459 47.05 -8.94 -17.98
CA TRP A 459 46.63 -8.50 -16.64
C TRP A 459 47.10 -9.43 -15.51
N PHE A 460 47.69 -10.58 -15.84
CA PHE A 460 48.03 -11.63 -14.89
C PHE A 460 49.29 -11.26 -14.08
N ASN A 461 49.13 -11.12 -12.77
CA ASN A 461 50.19 -10.79 -11.84
C ASN A 461 49.99 -11.51 -10.49
N ALA A 462 50.83 -11.22 -9.50
CA ALA A 462 50.79 -11.90 -8.20
C ALA A 462 49.48 -11.63 -7.43
N TRP A 463 48.88 -10.45 -7.59
CA TRP A 463 47.63 -10.07 -6.95
C TRP A 463 46.43 -10.75 -7.61
N SER A 464 46.33 -10.66 -8.93
CA SER A 464 45.26 -11.32 -9.67
C SER A 464 45.34 -12.84 -9.51
N LEU A 465 46.54 -13.43 -9.48
CA LEU A 465 46.73 -14.85 -9.17
C LEU A 465 46.24 -15.18 -7.76
N GLY A 466 46.59 -14.37 -6.75
CA GLY A 466 46.08 -14.57 -5.39
C GLY A 466 44.56 -14.52 -5.30
N ALA A 467 43.93 -13.60 -6.04
CA ALA A 467 42.48 -13.49 -6.11
C ALA A 467 41.83 -14.71 -6.80
N LEU A 468 42.41 -15.22 -7.90
CA LEU A 468 41.95 -16.45 -8.56
C LEU A 468 42.09 -17.68 -7.65
N LEU A 469 43.24 -17.84 -7.00
CA LEU A 469 43.53 -19.01 -6.14
C LEU A 469 42.69 -19.04 -4.87
N LYS A 470 42.18 -17.89 -4.43
CA LYS A 470 41.20 -17.81 -3.33
C LYS A 470 39.91 -18.55 -3.67
N GLU A 471 39.53 -18.61 -4.96
CA GLU A 471 38.33 -19.30 -5.45
C GLU A 471 38.62 -20.72 -5.99
N SER A 472 39.89 -21.10 -6.12
CA SER A 472 40.29 -22.40 -6.67
C SER A 472 40.13 -23.54 -5.67
N GLU A 473 39.55 -24.67 -6.10
CA GLU A 473 39.47 -25.90 -5.29
C GLU A 473 40.82 -26.65 -5.18
N HIS A 474 41.74 -26.42 -6.12
CA HIS A 474 43.04 -27.12 -6.19
C HIS A 474 44.09 -26.61 -5.18
N THR A 475 43.83 -25.46 -4.56
CA THR A 475 44.80 -24.77 -3.69
C THR A 475 44.09 -24.16 -2.49
N GLN A 476 44.82 -23.91 -1.40
CA GLN A 476 44.31 -23.24 -0.22
C GLN A 476 44.99 -21.88 -0.05
N TYR A 477 44.23 -20.80 -0.25
CA TYR A 477 44.74 -19.44 -0.05
C TYR A 477 44.82 -19.09 1.44
N LEU A 478 46.02 -18.73 1.91
CA LEU A 478 46.33 -18.46 3.32
C LEU A 478 46.36 -16.96 3.65
N GLY A 479 46.08 -16.10 2.65
CA GLY A 479 46.15 -14.65 2.79
C GLY A 479 47.54 -14.09 2.47
N ARG A 480 47.61 -12.76 2.28
CA ARG A 480 48.85 -12.03 1.98
C ARG A 480 49.65 -12.62 0.82
N ASN A 481 48.97 -13.04 -0.26
CA ASN A 481 49.60 -13.66 -1.43
C ASN A 481 50.33 -14.98 -1.12
N VAL A 482 49.95 -15.68 -0.06
CA VAL A 482 50.46 -17.01 0.31
C VAL A 482 49.40 -18.07 0.02
N VAL A 483 49.82 -19.19 -0.55
CA VAL A 483 48.98 -20.31 -0.96
C VAL A 483 49.67 -21.64 -0.67
N ALA A 484 48.89 -22.67 -0.38
CA ALA A 484 49.35 -24.05 -0.20
C ALA A 484 48.57 -24.99 -1.13
N LEU A 485 49.09 -26.20 -1.35
CA LEU A 485 48.36 -27.24 -2.06
C LEU A 485 47.12 -27.66 -1.24
N ALA A 486 45.96 -27.82 -1.89
CA ALA A 486 44.75 -28.27 -1.19
C ALA A 486 44.99 -29.64 -0.53
N GLY A 487 44.63 -29.75 0.75
CA GLY A 487 44.82 -30.97 1.55
C GLY A 487 46.19 -31.15 2.21
N ALA A 488 47.21 -30.34 1.87
CA ALA A 488 48.54 -30.43 2.49
C ALA A 488 48.55 -30.09 4.00
N LEU A 489 47.61 -29.24 4.44
CA LEU A 489 47.53 -28.79 5.85
C LEU A 489 47.00 -29.85 6.83
N GLN A 490 46.63 -31.06 6.39
CA GLN A 490 46.31 -32.15 7.32
C GLN A 490 47.54 -32.83 7.94
N HIS A 491 48.77 -32.55 7.47
CA HIS A 491 49.98 -33.28 7.90
C HIS A 491 51.19 -32.44 8.35
N GLY A 492 51.11 -31.11 8.43
CA GLY A 492 52.30 -30.30 8.75
C GLY A 492 52.01 -28.98 9.45
N ALA A 493 52.06 -28.98 10.78
CA ALA A 493 52.07 -27.77 11.59
C ALA A 493 53.50 -27.22 11.73
N HIS A 494 54.08 -26.61 10.69
CA HIS A 494 55.30 -25.80 10.84
C HIS A 494 55.39 -24.67 9.81
N GLY A 495 55.53 -23.43 10.31
CA GLY A 495 56.20 -22.33 9.61
C GLY A 495 55.32 -21.19 9.09
N VAL A 496 54.96 -20.24 9.96
CA VAL A 496 54.43 -18.92 9.56
C VAL A 496 55.44 -17.77 9.81
N ASP A 497 56.63 -18.03 10.36
CA ASP A 497 57.50 -16.96 10.88
C ASP A 497 58.54 -16.34 9.93
N GLU A 498 58.76 -16.82 8.70
CA GLU A 498 59.85 -16.28 7.84
C GLU A 498 59.45 -15.51 6.57
N VAL A 499 58.16 -15.37 6.24
CA VAL A 499 57.76 -14.70 4.98
C VAL A 499 57.73 -13.16 5.09
N GLY A 500 57.94 -12.62 6.30
CA GLY A 500 57.89 -11.17 6.57
C GLY A 500 59.01 -10.33 5.94
N SER A 501 60.09 -10.91 5.41
CA SER A 501 61.28 -10.16 4.97
C SER A 501 61.38 -9.88 3.46
N TYR A 502 60.55 -10.50 2.61
CA TYR A 502 60.67 -10.39 1.14
C TYR A 502 59.82 -9.27 0.48
N LEU A 503 58.93 -8.60 1.22
CA LEU A 503 58.04 -7.55 0.67
C LEU A 503 58.72 -6.18 0.41
N GLY A 504 60.06 -6.13 0.40
CA GLY A 504 60.84 -4.91 0.16
C GLY A 504 61.28 -4.65 -1.29
N LEU A 505 61.16 -5.62 -2.20
CA LEU A 505 61.78 -5.53 -3.53
C LEU A 505 60.91 -6.14 -4.63
N ALA A 506 60.02 -5.34 -5.23
CA ALA A 506 59.49 -5.57 -6.58
C ALA A 506 58.81 -4.27 -7.07
N GLY A 507 59.63 -3.26 -7.31
CA GLY A 507 59.20 -2.00 -7.90
C GLY A 507 59.55 -1.95 -9.37
N GLN A 508 58.85 -2.70 -10.22
CA GLN A 508 58.64 -2.43 -11.66
C GLN A 508 57.45 -3.28 -12.13
N GLY A 509 56.23 -2.77 -11.94
CA GLY A 509 54.99 -3.41 -12.41
C GLY A 509 54.47 -2.68 -13.65
N HIS A 510 54.21 -3.44 -14.72
CA HIS A 510 53.40 -3.02 -15.85
C HIS A 510 52.05 -2.49 -15.34
N ASP A 511 51.56 -1.39 -15.89
CA ASP A 511 50.29 -0.77 -15.48
C ASP A 511 49.08 -1.62 -15.95
N VAL A 512 48.71 -2.59 -15.11
CA VAL A 512 47.58 -3.51 -15.34
C VAL A 512 46.24 -2.77 -15.40
N ALA A 513 46.11 -1.64 -14.68
CA ALA A 513 44.91 -0.83 -14.77
C ALA A 513 44.76 -0.23 -16.17
N THR A 514 45.85 0.25 -16.76
CA THR A 514 45.87 0.75 -18.15
C THR A 514 45.55 -0.34 -19.17
N GLU A 515 46.01 -1.57 -18.98
CA GLU A 515 45.74 -2.65 -19.95
C GLU A 515 44.30 -3.20 -19.82
N ILE A 516 43.73 -3.28 -18.61
CA ILE A 516 42.30 -3.62 -18.44
C ILE A 516 41.43 -2.53 -19.07
N LEU A 517 41.77 -1.25 -18.88
CA LEU A 517 41.10 -0.14 -19.55
C LEU A 517 41.19 -0.27 -21.08
N ARG A 518 42.33 -0.70 -21.61
CA ARG A 518 42.52 -0.94 -23.05
C ARG A 518 41.65 -2.08 -23.58
N VAL A 519 41.57 -3.20 -22.86
CA VAL A 519 40.72 -4.34 -23.26
C VAL A 519 39.24 -3.97 -23.16
N LEU A 520 38.82 -3.25 -22.11
CA LEU A 520 37.43 -2.77 -21.99
C LEU A 520 37.08 -1.77 -23.10
N ALA A 521 38.00 -0.87 -23.47
CA ALA A 521 37.80 0.05 -24.59
C ALA A 521 37.68 -0.68 -25.95
N LEU A 522 38.45 -1.75 -26.17
CA LEU A 522 38.35 -2.57 -27.38
C LEU A 522 37.03 -3.36 -27.43
N LEU A 523 36.52 -3.84 -26.29
CA LEU A 523 35.23 -4.52 -26.21
C LEU A 523 34.05 -3.56 -26.44
N GLN A 524 34.15 -2.29 -26.01
CA GLN A 524 33.13 -1.27 -26.25
C GLN A 524 33.11 -0.75 -27.71
N GLN A 525 34.22 -0.90 -28.46
CA GLN A 525 34.29 -0.54 -29.87
C GLN A 525 33.82 -1.66 -30.82
N GLY A 526 33.47 -2.84 -30.27
CA GLY A 526 33.08 -4.03 -31.00
C GLY A 526 31.60 -4.43 -30.86
N THR A 527 30.69 -3.45 -30.80
CA THR A 527 29.22 -3.62 -30.90
C THR A 527 28.64 -2.72 -31.96
#